data_AF-A0A1G0L9P3-F1
#
_entry.id   AF-A0A1G0L9P3-F1
#
_cell.length_a   1.000
_cell.length_b   1.000
_cell.length_c   1.000
_cell.angle_alpha   90.00
_cell.angle_beta   90.00
_cell.angle_gamma   90.00
#
_symmetry.space_group_name_H-M   'P 1'
#
loop_
_entity.id
_entity.type
_entity.pdbx_description
1 polymer ?
#
loop_
_entity_poly.entity_id
_entity_poly.type
_entity_poly.pdbx_seq_one_letter_code
_entity_poly.pdbx_strand_id
1 'polypeptide(L)' 'MATSPKKTAFQFEKQMQRLNHLVSQMEQGDLPLEDSLKYFEEGISIIRQCQKVLQDAEQKVKVLTS' A
#
# COMPACT_ATOMS: atom_id res chain seq x y z
N MET A 1 21.67 -2.04 -1.90
CA MET A 1 21.34 -0.74 -1.28
C MET A 1 20.35 -1.01 -0.15
N ALA A 2 20.78 -0.91 1.11
CA ALA A 2 19.93 -1.23 2.26
C ALA A 2 18.99 -0.05 2.56
N THR A 3 17.69 -0.20 2.31
CA THR A 3 16.68 0.75 2.74
C THR A 3 16.47 0.62 4.25
N SER A 4 16.68 1.71 4.99
CA SER A 4 16.53 1.74 6.45
C SER A 4 15.08 1.46 6.89
N PRO A 5 14.85 0.68 7.96
CA PRO A 5 13.50 0.26 8.39
C PRO A 5 12.53 1.42 8.62
N LYS A 6 13.02 2.57 9.09
CA LYS A 6 12.21 3.79 9.27
C LYS A 6 11.65 4.36 7.96
N LYS A 7 12.40 4.25 6.85
CA LYS A 7 11.96 4.72 5.53
C LYS A 7 10.88 3.81 4.94
N THR A 8 11.01 2.50 5.15
CA THR A 8 10.02 1.51 4.72
C THR A 8 8.69 1.68 5.47
N ALA A 9 8.74 1.88 6.79
CA ALA A 9 7.54 2.14 7.60
C ALA A 9 6.82 3.43 7.14
N PHE A 10 7.56 4.52 6.93
CA PHE A 10 6.99 5.76 6.41
C PHE A 10 6.35 5.60 5.02
N GLN A 11 6.98 4.83 4.13
CA GLN A 11 6.38 4.53 2.83
C GLN A 11 5.11 3.69 2.97
N PHE A 12 5.08 2.68 3.84
CA PHE A 12 3.89 1.88 4.10
C PHE A 12 2.73 2.74 4.60
N GLU A 13 2.97 3.60 5.60
CA GLU A 13 1.94 4.51 6.12
C GLU A 13 1.38 5.43 5.03
N LYS A 14 2.25 5.98 4.18
CA LYS A 14 1.84 6.82 3.05
C LYS A 14 0.98 6.06 2.05
N GLN A 15 1.35 4.83 1.72
CA GLN A 15 0.58 3.97 0.82
C GLN A 15 -0.79 3.64 1.41
N MET A 16 -0.87 3.34 2.72
CA MET A 16 -2.13 3.09 3.42
C MET A 16 -3.03 4.33 3.45
N GLN A 17 -2.48 5.52 3.68
CA GLN A 17 -3.24 6.78 3.60
C GLN A 17 -3.81 7.00 2.20
N ARG A 18 -3.03 6.72 1.16
CA ARG A 18 -3.51 6.83 -0.23
C ARG A 18 -4.64 5.86 -0.52
N LEU A 19 -4.53 4.60 -0.07
CA LEU A 19 -5.59 3.60 -0.23
C LEU A 19 -6.89 4.04 0.43
N ASN A 20 -6.84 4.52 1.68
CA ASN A 20 -8.01 5.04 2.38
C ASN A 20 -8.66 6.21 1.65
N HIS A 21 -7.86 7.10 1.08
CA HIS A 21 -8.37 8.19 0.28
C HIS A 21 -9.08 7.71 -0.99
N LEU A 22 -8.51 6.74 -1.72
CA LEU A 22 -9.15 6.14 -2.90
C LEU A 22 -10.49 5.49 -2.54
N VAL A 23 -10.53 4.71 -1.46
CA VAL A 23 -11.78 4.08 -0.98
C VAL A 23 -12.82 5.14 -0.65
N SER A 24 -12.45 6.17 0.10
CA SER A 24 -13.37 7.26 0.46
C SER A 24 -13.92 8.01 -0.76
N GLN A 25 -13.13 8.16 -1.83
CA GLN A 25 -13.60 8.75 -3.07
C GLN A 25 -14.56 7.81 -3.81
N MET A 26 -14.26 6.51 -3.88
CA MET A 26 -15.14 5.51 -4.49
C MET A 26 -16.49 5.40 -3.76
N GLU A 27 -16.50 5.55 -2.44
CA GLU A 27 -17.71 5.53 -1.61
C GLU A 27 -18.61 6.77 -1.77
N GLN A 28 -18.06 7.90 -2.24
CA GLN A 28 -18.85 9.12 -2.49
C GLN A 28 -19.82 8.97 -3.69
N GLY A 29 -19.62 7.95 -4.54
CA GLY A 29 -20.62 7.51 -5.52
C GLY A 29 -20.76 8.39 -6.77
N ASP A 30 -20.07 9.51 -6.86
CA ASP A 30 -20.16 10.46 -7.99
C ASP A 30 -18.99 10.31 -9.01
N LEU A 31 -18.32 9.15 -9.00
CA LEU A 31 -17.21 8.88 -9.91
C LEU A 31 -17.69 8.32 -11.26
N PRO A 32 -17.25 8.91 -12.39
CA PRO A 32 -17.39 8.29 -13.70
C PRO A 32 -16.79 6.88 -13.72
N LEU A 33 -17.33 6.01 -14.58
CA LEU A 33 -16.89 4.61 -14.70
C LEU A 33 -15.39 4.51 -15.01
N GLU A 34 -14.88 5.35 -15.91
CA GLU A 34 -13.45 5.36 -16.27
C GLU A 34 -12.55 5.68 -15.07
N ASP A 35 -12.97 6.63 -14.23
CA ASP A 35 -12.20 7.00 -13.05
C ASP A 35 -12.33 5.95 -11.94
N SER A 36 -13.50 5.30 -11.83
CA SER A 36 -13.70 4.15 -10.93
C SER A 36 -12.73 3.01 -11.26
N LEU A 37 -12.51 2.73 -12.55
CA LEU A 37 -11.55 1.72 -13.00
C LEU A 37 -10.11 2.13 -12.67
N LYS A 38 -9.73 3.39 -12.90
CA LYS A 38 -8.39 3.89 -12.53
C LYS A 38 -8.13 3.79 -11.03
N TYR A 39 -9.12 4.14 -10.21
CA TYR A 39 -9.01 4.13 -8.75
C TYR A 39 -8.88 2.70 -8.25
N PHE A 40 -9.61 1.76 -8.85
CA PHE A 40 -9.48 0.34 -8.58
C PHE A 40 -8.09 -0.20 -8.94
N GLU A 41 -7.57 0.10 -10.13
CA GLU A 41 -6.21 -0.30 -10.54
C GLU A 41 -5.14 0.25 -9.60
N GLU A 42 -5.25 1.53 -9.23
CA GLU A 42 -4.35 2.17 -8.27
C GLU A 42 -4.43 1.47 -6.90
N GLY A 43 -5.64 1.19 -6.40
CA GLY A 43 -5.86 0.47 -5.16
C GLY A 43 -5.20 -0.91 -5.14
N ILE A 44 -5.34 -1.68 -6.22
CA ILE A 44 -4.69 -2.99 -6.37
C ILE A 44 -3.16 -2.86 -6.37
N SER A 45 -2.62 -1.85 -7.04
CA SER A 45 -1.18 -1.58 -7.05
C SER A 45 -0.65 -1.28 -5.64
N ILE A 46 -1.37 -0.44 -4.89
CA ILE A 46 -1.03 -0.09 -3.51
C ILE A 46 -1.04 -1.34 -2.61
N ILE A 47 -2.10 -2.15 -2.69
CA ILE A 47 -2.23 -3.38 -1.89
C ILE A 47 -1.05 -4.31 -2.14
N ARG A 48 -0.66 -4.52 -3.41
CA ARG A 48 0.50 -5.37 -3.77
C ARG A 48 1.80 -4.84 -3.18
N GLN A 49 2.00 -3.53 -3.18
CA GLN A 49 3.20 -2.92 -2.60
C GLN A 49 3.23 -3.09 -1.08
N CYS A 50 2.10 -2.88 -0.40
CA CYS A 50 1.98 -3.10 1.04
C CYS A 50 2.28 -4.56 1.42
N GLN A 51 1.72 -5.52 0.68
CA GLN A 51 2.00 -6.96 0.89
C GLN A 51 3.49 -7.27 0.78
N LYS A 52 4.17 -6.72 -0.23
CA LYS A 52 5.62 -6.90 -0.41
C LYS A 52 6.42 -6.34 0.77
N VAL A 53 6.06 -5.15 1.25
CA VAL A 53 6.70 -4.55 2.43
C VAL A 53 6.55 -5.43 3.67
N LEU A 54 5.36 -5.99 3.88
CA LEU A 54 5.09 -6.88 5.00
C LEU A 54 5.88 -8.20 4.89
N GLN A 55 5.93 -8.81 3.70
CA GLN A 55 6.75 -10.00 3.45
C GLN A 55 8.23 -9.75 3.72
N ASP A 56 8.77 -8.61 3.24
CA ASP A 56 10.17 -8.24 3.48
C ASP A 56 10.44 -8.04 4.99
N ALA A 57 9.48 -7.49 5.73
CA ALA A 57 9.58 -7.32 7.17
C ALA A 57 9.54 -8.66 7.92
N GLU A 58 8.60 -9.53 7.56
CA GLU A 58 8.47 -10.89 8.13
C GLU A 58 9.74 -11.70 7.89
N GLN A 59 10.29 -11.68 6.67
CA GLN A 59 11.54 -12.36 6.34
C GLN A 59 12.71 -11.87 7.19
N LYS A 60 12.80 -10.54 7.42
CA LYS A 60 13.84 -9.98 8.30
C LYS A 60 13.68 -10.46 9.75
N VAL A 61 12.45 -10.47 10.27
CA VAL A 61 12.19 -10.97 11.63
C VAL A 61 12.62 -12.43 11.73
N LYS A 62 12.23 -13.27 10.77
CA LYS A 62 12.59 -14.69 10.73
C LYS A 62 14.10 -14.93 10.76
N VAL A 63 14.86 -14.15 10.00
CA VAL A 63 16.34 -14.23 10.00
C VAL A 63 16.95 -13.83 11.35
N LEU A 64 16.32 -12.90 12.08
CA LEU A 64 16.82 -12.45 13.39
C LEU A 64 16.42 -13.35 14.55
N THR A 65 15.35 -14.14 14.41
CA THR A 65 14.85 -15.04 15.46
C THR A 65 15.19 -16.52 15.21
N SER A 66 15.95 -16.81 14.15
CA SER A 66 16.50 -18.15 13.87
C SER A 66 17.95 -18.24 14.32
#